data_AF-A0A9X0AWV2-F1
#
_entry.id   AF-A0A9X0AWV2-F1
#
_cell.length_a   1.000
_cell.length_b   1.000
_cell.length_c   1.000
_cell.angle_alpha   90.00
_cell.angle_beta   90.00
_cell.angle_gamma   90.00
#
_symmetry.space_group_name_H-M   'P 1'
#
loop_
_entity.id
_entity.type
_entity.pdbx_description
1 polymer ?
#
loop_
_entity_poly.entity_id
_entity_poly.type
_entity_poly.pdbx_seq_one_letter_code
_entity_poly.pdbx_strand_id
1 'polypeptide(L)'
;MQFGEEKAKELNLECCSEAEGGAGREGARFLLEKHGWRPLLKYCIYGTKENMSEEWQELCHKCLPQEQYAMWKPKGGVWTADTVMPWDLGVEN
;
A
#
# COMPACT_ATOMS: atom_id res chain seq x y z
N MET A 1 10.34 -10.33 -5.34
CA MET A 1 8.89 -10.30 -5.65
C MET A 1 8.43 -11.54 -6.36
N GLN A 2 9.06 -11.94 -7.48
CA GLN A 2 8.59 -13.06 -8.31
C GLN A 2 8.31 -14.37 -7.54
N PHE A 3 9.25 -14.84 -6.71
CA PHE A 3 9.05 -16.05 -5.90
C PHE A 3 7.79 -15.98 -5.00
N GLY A 4 7.56 -14.84 -4.36
CA GLY A 4 6.38 -14.65 -3.49
C GLY A 4 5.08 -14.65 -4.28
N GLU A 5 5.06 -14.01 -5.45
CA GLU A 5 3.89 -14.00 -6.34
C GLU A 5 3.61 -15.38 -6.96
N GLU A 6 4.65 -16.13 -7.34
CA GLU A 6 4.51 -17.50 -7.83
C GLU A 6 3.93 -18.40 -6.74
N LYS A 7 4.43 -18.29 -5.50
CA LYS A 7 3.88 -19.06 -4.38
C LYS A 7 2.46 -18.67 -4.02
N ALA A 8 2.13 -17.38 -4.04
CA ALA A 8 0.77 -16.91 -3.81
C ALA A 8 -0.19 -17.42 -4.90
N LYS A 9 0.26 -17.45 -6.16
CA LYS A 9 -0.50 -18.02 -7.28
C LYS A 9 -0.76 -19.52 -7.11
N GLU A 10 0.25 -20.29 -6.72
CA GLU A 10 0.08 -21.73 -6.42
C GLU A 10 -0.97 -21.98 -5.33
N LEU A 11 -1.05 -21.08 -4.34
CA LEU A 11 -1.98 -21.17 -3.22
C LEU A 11 -3.32 -20.47 -3.47
N ASN A 12 -3.53 -19.90 -4.67
CA ASN A 12 -4.71 -19.09 -5.03
C ASN A 12 -4.99 -17.94 -4.04
N LEU A 13 -3.93 -17.28 -3.59
CA LEU A 13 -3.98 -16.16 -2.67
C LEU A 13 -3.89 -14.83 -3.41
N GLU A 14 -4.47 -13.80 -2.82
CA GLU A 14 -4.19 -12.41 -3.15
C GLU A 14 -2.85 -11.97 -2.53
N CYS A 15 -2.30 -10.87 -3.03
CA CYS A 15 -1.07 -10.31 -2.48
C CYS A 15 -1.32 -8.87 -1.99
N CYS A 16 -0.81 -8.58 -0.79
CA CYS A 16 -0.82 -7.27 -0.18
C CYS A 16 0.62 -6.85 0.16
N SER A 17 0.95 -5.58 0.01
CA SER A 17 2.24 -5.03 0.44
C SER A 17 2.08 -3.57 0.81
N GLU A 18 2.83 -3.12 1.80
CA GLU A 18 3.00 -1.69 2.06
C GLU A 18 4.14 -1.15 1.20
N ALA A 19 3.99 0.09 0.73
CA ALA A 19 4.98 0.73 -0.12
C ALA A 19 5.09 2.22 0.17
N GLU A 20 6.33 2.67 0.35
CA GLU A 20 6.65 4.08 0.45
C GLU A 20 6.45 4.79 -0.89
N GLY A 21 5.81 5.95 -0.88
CA GLY A 21 5.81 6.92 -1.97
C GLY A 21 6.34 8.26 -1.48
N GLY A 22 7.54 8.62 -1.88
CA GLY A 22 8.16 9.89 -1.51
C GLY A 22 8.20 10.86 -2.68
N ALA A 23 7.94 12.14 -2.41
CA ALA A 23 8.21 13.24 -3.34
C ALA A 23 9.70 13.27 -3.70
N GLY A 24 10.06 12.77 -4.89
CA GLY A 24 11.41 12.81 -5.43
C GLY A 24 12.26 11.54 -5.26
N ARG A 25 11.71 10.44 -4.73
CA ARG A 25 12.36 9.11 -4.79
C ARG A 25 11.44 8.12 -5.49
N GLU A 26 11.99 7.32 -6.39
CA GLU A 26 11.32 6.14 -6.94
C GLU A 26 11.10 5.12 -5.81
N GLY A 27 10.06 5.34 -5.01
CA GLY A 27 9.72 4.47 -3.90
C GLY A 27 9.26 3.10 -4.36
N ALA A 28 9.15 2.16 -3.41
CA ALA A 28 8.72 0.78 -3.67
C ALA A 28 7.38 0.69 -4.43
N ARG A 29 6.53 1.73 -4.32
CA ARG A 29 5.26 1.84 -5.06
C ARG A 29 5.44 1.70 -6.56
N PHE A 30 6.34 2.46 -7.18
CA PHE A 30 6.52 2.47 -8.63
C PHE A 30 7.04 1.12 -9.14
N LEU A 31 7.92 0.49 -8.36
CA LEU A 31 8.41 -0.86 -8.66
C LEU A 31 7.24 -1.85 -8.64
N LEU A 32 6.38 -1.80 -7.63
CA LEU A 32 5.19 -2.66 -7.53
C LEU A 32 4.21 -2.41 -8.69
N GLU A 33 3.94 -1.16 -9.04
CA GLU A 33 3.08 -0.78 -10.17
C GLU A 33 3.60 -1.36 -11.50
N LYS A 34 4.91 -1.33 -11.73
CA LYS A 34 5.56 -1.95 -12.90
C LYS A 34 5.31 -3.47 -12.96
N HIS A 35 5.11 -4.12 -11.82
CA HIS A 35 4.80 -5.54 -11.71
C HIS A 35 3.29 -5.84 -11.59
N GLY A 36 2.43 -4.88 -11.96
CA GLY A 36 0.98 -5.07 -12.07
C GLY A 36 0.22 -4.98 -10.74
N TRP A 37 0.86 -4.48 -9.69
CA TRP A 37 0.18 -4.12 -8.45
C TRP A 37 -0.57 -2.79 -8.61
N ARG A 38 -1.61 -2.57 -7.80
CA ARG A 38 -2.33 -1.29 -7.75
C ARG A 38 -2.46 -0.77 -6.33
N PRO A 39 -2.45 0.55 -6.11
CA PRO A 39 -2.73 1.13 -4.80
C PRO A 39 -4.21 0.97 -4.45
N LEU A 40 -4.50 0.50 -3.24
CA LEU A 40 -5.84 0.49 -2.64
C LEU A 40 -6.09 1.75 -1.80
N LEU A 41 -5.10 2.10 -0.99
CA LEU A 41 -5.16 3.21 -0.05
C LEU A 41 -3.83 3.96 -0.07
N LYS A 42 -3.92 5.29 -0.09
CA LYS A 42 -2.81 6.18 0.22
C LYS A 42 -3.06 6.76 1.61
N TYR A 43 -2.08 6.66 2.50
CA TYR A 43 -2.18 7.17 3.85
C TYR A 43 -0.86 7.83 4.28
N CYS A 44 -0.95 8.69 5.29
CA CYS A 44 0.17 9.36 5.90
C CYS A 44 0.08 9.10 7.41
N ILE A 45 1.18 8.67 8.03
CA ILE A 45 1.23 8.44 9.47
C ILE A 45 1.74 9.72 10.13
N TYR A 46 0.93 10.29 11.02
CA TYR A 46 1.31 11.41 11.86
C TYR A 46 1.65 10.90 13.25
N GLY A 47 2.91 11.09 13.67
CA GLY A 47 3.33 10.73 15.02
C GLY A 47 2.78 11.73 16.03
N THR A 48 1.78 11.32 16.81
CA THR A 48 1.27 12.11 17.95
C THR A 48 1.85 11.57 19.27
N LYS A 49 2.15 12.46 20.22
CA LYS A 49 2.43 12.09 21.62
C LYS A 49 1.65 12.99 22.58
N GLU A 50 1.49 12.57 23.83
CA GLU A 50 0.93 13.44 24.86
C GLU A 50 1.83 14.68 25.08
N ASN A 51 1.23 15.84 25.34
CA ASN A 51 1.93 17.10 25.59
C ASN A 51 2.97 17.46 24.51
N MET A 52 2.60 17.36 23.23
CA MET A 52 3.46 17.83 22.13
C MET A 52 3.76 19.32 22.27
N SER A 53 5.04 19.66 22.32
CA SER A 53 5.49 21.06 22.24
C SER A 53 5.28 21.60 20.82
N GLU A 54 5.26 22.93 20.68
CA GLU A 54 5.15 23.60 19.38
C GLU A 54 6.31 23.20 18.44
N GLU A 55 7.53 23.04 18.97
CA GLU A 55 8.70 22.61 18.19
C GLU A 55 8.52 21.20 17.64
N TRP A 56 7.89 20.30 18.41
CA TRP A 56 7.60 18.94 17.94
C TRP A 56 6.54 18.94 16.84
N GLN A 57 5.49 19.75 16.98
CA GLN A 57 4.46 19.90 15.94
C GLN A 57 5.05 20.46 14.65
N GLU A 58 5.92 21.47 14.78
CA GLU A 58 6.63 22.05 13.65
C GLU A 58 7.56 21.04 12.97
N LEU A 59 8.28 20.22 13.76
CA LEU A 59 9.12 19.14 13.24
C LEU A 59 8.30 18.10 12.48
N CYS A 60 7.17 17.63 13.02
CA CYS A 60 6.28 16.69 12.35
C CYS A 60 5.76 17.25 11.01
N HIS A 61 5.45 18.54 10.95
CA HIS A 61 5.03 19.20 9.72
C HIS A 61 6.18 19.32 8.71
N LYS A 62 7.37 19.74 9.16
CA LYS A 62 8.57 19.92 8.31
C LYS A 62 9.14 18.60 7.79
N CYS A 63 9.06 17.53 8.57
CA CYS A 63 9.56 16.22 8.17
C CYS A 63 8.71 15.53 7.09
N LEU A 64 7.66 16.19 6.57
CA LEU A 64 6.70 15.73 5.56
C LEU A 64 6.31 14.26 5.76
N PRO A 65 5.12 13.95 6.31
CA PRO A 65 4.73 12.57 6.55
C PRO A 65 4.85 11.79 5.25
N GLN A 66 5.72 10.78 5.26
CA GLN A 66 6.01 9.98 4.10
C GLN A 66 4.71 9.32 3.65
N GLU A 67 4.33 9.50 2.38
CA GLU A 67 3.14 8.84 1.86
C GLU A 67 3.41 7.34 1.87
N GLN A 68 2.47 6.59 2.43
CA GLN A 68 2.47 5.15 2.43
C GLN A 68 1.31 4.68 1.58
N TYR A 69 1.51 3.56 0.90
CA TYR A 69 0.54 2.97 0.00
C TYR A 69 0.30 1.53 0.43
N ALA A 70 -0.96 1.19 0.67
CA ALA A 70 -1.38 -0.20 0.70
C ALA A 70 -1.53 -0.65 -0.75
N MET A 71 -0.63 -1.50 -1.21
CA MET A 71 -0.58 -2.05 -2.55
C MET A 71 -1.21 -3.43 -2.57
N TRP A 72 -1.92 -3.74 -3.65
CA TRP A 72 -2.64 -4.99 -3.79
C TRP A 72 -2.54 -5.58 -5.18
N LYS A 73 -2.68 -6.90 -5.23
CA LYS A 73 -2.80 -7.68 -6.46
C LYS A 73 -3.82 -8.81 -6.26
N PRO A 74 -4.75 -9.01 -7.20
CA PRO A 74 -5.80 -10.02 -7.10
C PRO A 74 -5.25 -11.44 -7.07
N LYS A 75 -6.11 -12.39 -6.66
CA LYS A 75 -5.83 -13.82 -6.74
C LYS A 75 -5.33 -14.21 -8.13
N GLY A 76 -4.26 -15.00 -8.17
CA GLY A 76 -3.62 -15.42 -9.40
C GLY A 76 -2.85 -14.32 -10.15
N GLY A 77 -2.85 -13.08 -9.63
CA GLY A 77 -2.08 -11.96 -10.15
C GLY A 77 -2.64 -11.29 -11.40
N VAL A 78 -3.87 -11.62 -11.80
CA VAL A 78 -4.49 -11.16 -13.06
C VAL A 78 -5.65 -10.24 -12.78
N TRP A 79 -5.61 -9.04 -13.37
CA TRP A 79 -6.73 -8.11 -13.36
C TRP A 79 -7.67 -8.44 -14.52
N THR A 80 -8.92 -8.75 -14.19
CA THR A 80 -10.02 -9.00 -15.14
C THR A 80 -11.14 -7.99 -14.90
N ALA A 81 -12.12 -7.93 -15.80
CA ALA A 81 -13.33 -7.13 -15.59
C ALA A 81 -14.11 -7.60 -14.34
N ASP A 82 -13.99 -8.87 -13.98
CA ASP A 82 -14.67 -9.51 -12.86
C ASP A 82 -13.85 -9.46 -11.55
N THR A 83 -12.76 -8.69 -11.51
CA THR A 83 -11.95 -8.57 -10.30
C THR A 83 -12.71 -7.81 -9.24
N VAL A 84 -13.12 -8.54 -8.19
CA VAL A 84 -13.79 -8.00 -7.00
C VAL A 84 -12.75 -7.38 -6.07
N MET A 85 -13.02 -6.17 -5.57
CA MET A 85 -12.10 -5.48 -4.67
C MET A 85 -12.15 -6.09 -3.26
N PRO A 86 -11.08 -5.98 -2.46
CA PRO A 86 -11.02 -6.64 -1.15
C PRO A 86 -12.13 -6.24 -0.17
N TRP A 87 -12.65 -5.01 -0.25
CA TRP A 87 -13.76 -4.53 0.59
C TRP A 87 -15.14 -4.99 0.12
N ASP A 88 -15.25 -5.53 -1.09
CA ASP A 88 -16.49 -6.13 -1.61
C ASP A 88 -16.57 -7.63 -1.22
N LEU A 89 -15.48 -8.22 -0.73
CA LEU A 89 -15.44 -9.61 -0.26
C LEU A 89 -16.12 -9.72 1.12
N GLY A 90 -17.05 -10.66 1.27
CA GLY A 90 -17.78 -10.89 2.52
C GLY A 90 -18.98 -9.97 2.73
N VAL A 91 -19.30 -9.12 1.75
CA VAL A 91 -20.57 -8.37 1.67
C VAL A 91 -21.63 -9.26 1.00
N GLU A 92 -21.87 -10.44 1.58
CA GLU A 92 -23.00 -11.28 1.18
C GLU A 92 -24.26 -10.78 1.91
N ASN A 93 -25.33 -10.51 1.15
CA ASN A 93 -26.72 -10.50 1.65
C ASN A 93 -27.28 -11.92 1.57
#